data_AF-A0A286Q5D2-F1
#
_entry.id   AF-A0A286Q5D2-F1
#
_cell.length_a   1.000
_cell.length_b   1.000
_cell.length_c   1.000
_cell.angle_alpha   90.00
_cell.angle_beta   90.00
_cell.angle_gamma   90.00
#
_symmetry.space_group_name_H-M   'P 1'
#
loop_
_entity.id
_entity.type
_entity.pdbx_description
1 polymer ?
#
loop_
_entity_poly.entity_id
_entity_poly.type
_entity_poly.pdbx_seq_one_letter_code
_entity_poly.pdbx_strand_id
1 'polypeptide(L)'
;MSPSVLKTALLVASATAPVLAASGSGKTTRYWDCCKPSCAWPGKAAVSSPVGMCDAQWNLLNNPEATSGCDGGNAFTCDTYSPWAIDDNLAYGFAATAISGGSESSWCCACYRLTFTSGPVAGKSMVVQSTNTGGDLGSNHFDILMPGGGIGLFDGCTPQFGGLPGARYGGISSRNECESFPEQLKEGCYWRFDWFQNADNPDIQFEQVQCPAELLNISGCKRNDDCSFPPA
;
A
#
# COMPACT_ATOMS: atom_id res chain seq x y z
N MET A 1 41.05 -54.45 -17.33
CA MET A 1 41.43 -53.03 -17.18
C MET A 1 40.18 -52.20 -17.49
N SER A 2 39.50 -51.70 -16.46
CA SER A 2 38.26 -50.91 -16.60
C SER A 2 38.59 -49.44 -16.35
N PRO A 3 38.27 -48.49 -17.25
CA PRO A 3 38.57 -47.10 -17.00
C PRO A 3 37.51 -46.51 -16.05
N SER A 4 37.97 -45.94 -14.95
CA SER A 4 37.15 -45.20 -13.99
C SER A 4 36.82 -43.82 -14.58
N VAL A 5 35.54 -43.51 -14.77
CA VAL A 5 35.09 -42.20 -15.24
C VAL A 5 34.89 -41.30 -14.03
N LEU A 6 35.83 -40.36 -13.83
CA LEU A 6 35.76 -39.34 -12.79
C LEU A 6 34.69 -38.31 -13.18
N LYS A 7 33.53 -38.33 -12.49
CA LYS A 7 32.48 -37.32 -12.66
C LYS A 7 32.86 -36.06 -11.88
N THR A 8 33.33 -35.04 -12.58
CA THR A 8 33.54 -33.70 -12.02
C THR A 8 32.17 -33.06 -11.75
N ALA A 9 31.78 -32.96 -10.48
CA ALA A 9 30.60 -32.21 -10.08
C ALA A 9 30.93 -30.70 -10.14
N LEU A 10 30.30 -29.99 -11.07
CA LEU A 10 30.39 -28.53 -11.16
C LEU A 10 29.48 -27.93 -10.09
N LEU A 11 30.06 -27.42 -8.99
CA LEU A 11 29.31 -26.57 -8.06
C LEU A 11 29.00 -25.24 -8.75
N VAL A 12 27.74 -25.04 -9.14
CA VAL A 12 27.24 -23.72 -9.54
C VAL A 12 27.03 -22.92 -8.25
N ALA A 13 27.98 -22.04 -7.93
CA ALA A 13 27.78 -21.03 -6.90
C ALA A 13 26.79 -19.98 -7.43
N SER A 14 25.54 -20.05 -6.98
CA SER A 14 24.55 -19.02 -7.22
C SER A 14 24.96 -17.74 -6.50
N ALA A 15 25.60 -16.82 -7.21
CA ALA A 15 25.83 -15.47 -6.70
C ALA A 15 24.48 -14.73 -6.67
N THR A 16 23.87 -14.62 -5.49
CA THR A 16 22.75 -13.71 -5.27
C THR A 16 23.29 -12.29 -5.36
N ALA A 17 22.97 -11.57 -6.44
CA ALA A 17 23.21 -10.14 -6.49
C ALA A 17 22.51 -9.49 -5.30
N PRO A 18 23.14 -8.55 -4.58
CA PRO A 18 22.49 -7.86 -3.48
C PRO A 18 21.28 -7.11 -4.05
N VAL A 19 20.09 -7.46 -3.57
CA VAL A 19 18.89 -6.67 -3.85
C VAL A 19 19.07 -5.34 -3.10
N LEU A 20 19.25 -4.25 -3.84
CA LEU A 20 19.34 -2.92 -3.25
C LEU A 20 17.94 -2.53 -2.76
N ALA A 21 17.78 -2.45 -1.44
CA ALA A 21 16.58 -1.91 -0.81
C ALA A 21 16.35 -0.47 -1.28
N ALA A 22 15.17 -0.19 -1.84
CA ALA A 22 14.81 1.17 -2.21
C ALA A 22 14.74 2.03 -0.93
N SER A 23 15.36 3.21 -0.96
CA SER A 23 15.36 4.14 0.18
C SER A 23 15.60 5.57 -0.29
N GLY A 24 15.30 6.54 0.57
CA GLY A 24 15.63 7.95 0.35
C GLY A 24 14.53 8.89 0.84
N SER A 25 14.64 10.15 0.43
CA SER A 25 13.60 11.14 0.69
C SER A 25 12.38 10.89 -0.19
N GLY A 26 11.19 11.16 0.36
CA GLY A 26 9.94 11.07 -0.37
C GLY A 26 8.93 12.14 0.01
N LYS A 27 7.88 12.25 -0.80
CA LYS A 27 6.71 13.09 -0.56
C LYS A 27 5.51 12.21 -0.26
N THR A 28 4.57 12.74 0.52
CA THR A 28 3.31 12.06 0.78
C THR A 28 2.12 12.87 0.32
N THR A 29 1.06 12.18 -0.03
CA THR A 29 -0.30 12.71 -0.10
C THR A 29 -1.25 11.77 0.65
N ARG A 30 -2.55 12.01 0.55
CA ARG A 30 -3.59 11.19 1.16
C ARG A 30 -4.71 10.97 0.15
N TYR A 31 -5.26 9.76 0.12
CA TYR A 31 -6.39 9.44 -0.76
C TYR A 31 -7.26 8.30 -0.22
N TRP A 32 -8.48 8.23 -0.74
CA TRP A 32 -9.35 7.05 -0.70
C TRP A 32 -10.38 7.20 -1.82
N ASP A 33 -10.16 6.52 -2.94
CA ASP A 33 -11.00 6.59 -4.14
C ASP A 33 -11.93 5.40 -4.31
N CYS A 34 -11.81 4.40 -3.42
CA CYS A 34 -12.51 3.12 -3.43
C CYS A 34 -12.20 2.21 -4.63
N CYS A 35 -11.33 2.61 -5.57
CA CYS A 35 -11.03 1.84 -6.76
C CYS A 35 -10.37 0.50 -6.43
N LYS A 36 -10.47 -0.48 -7.34
CA LYS A 36 -9.62 -1.68 -7.26
C LYS A 36 -8.15 -1.25 -7.30
N PRO A 37 -7.32 -1.63 -6.30
CA PRO A 37 -5.90 -1.30 -6.30
C PRO A 37 -5.16 -1.92 -7.49
N SER A 38 -4.17 -1.23 -8.06
CA SER A 38 -3.47 -1.72 -9.25
C SER A 38 -2.72 -3.05 -9.01
N CYS A 39 -2.20 -3.28 -7.80
CA CYS A 39 -1.52 -4.54 -7.45
C CYS A 39 -2.50 -5.70 -7.22
N ALA A 40 -3.81 -5.49 -7.35
CA ALA A 40 -4.83 -6.56 -7.30
C ALA A 40 -4.96 -7.29 -8.64
N TRP A 41 -4.35 -6.75 -9.70
CA TRP A 41 -4.29 -7.42 -10.99
C TRP A 41 -3.19 -8.50 -11.00
N PRO A 42 -3.47 -9.69 -11.54
CA PRO A 42 -2.46 -10.71 -11.75
C PRO A 42 -1.29 -10.22 -12.64
N GLY A 43 -0.10 -10.77 -12.40
CA GLY A 43 1.08 -10.51 -13.23
C GLY A 43 1.76 -9.15 -13.02
N LYS A 44 1.30 -8.34 -12.08
CA LYS A 44 1.93 -7.04 -11.75
C LYS A 44 3.30 -7.17 -11.09
N ALA A 45 3.49 -8.18 -10.25
CA ALA A 45 4.76 -8.49 -9.58
C ALA A 45 4.86 -9.99 -9.26
N ALA A 46 6.06 -10.44 -8.86
CA ALA A 46 6.30 -11.80 -8.39
C ALA A 46 5.90 -11.95 -6.92
N VAL A 47 4.66 -12.35 -6.69
CA VAL A 47 4.00 -12.41 -5.38
C VAL A 47 3.28 -13.74 -5.17
N SER A 48 2.96 -14.07 -3.91
CA SER A 48 2.16 -15.25 -3.54
C SER A 48 0.77 -15.24 -4.17
N SER A 49 0.15 -14.06 -4.18
CA SER A 49 -1.16 -13.74 -4.76
C SER A 49 -1.24 -12.22 -4.91
N PRO A 50 -2.02 -11.68 -5.88
CA PRO A 50 -2.30 -10.24 -5.92
C PRO A 50 -2.95 -9.75 -4.63
N VAL A 51 -2.93 -8.44 -4.37
CA VAL A 51 -3.63 -7.89 -3.19
C VAL A 51 -5.14 -8.19 -3.29
N GLY A 52 -5.75 -8.49 -2.16
CA GLY A 52 -7.19 -8.67 -2.03
C GLY A 52 -7.97 -7.43 -2.46
N MET A 53 -9.21 -7.65 -2.86
CA MET A 53 -10.18 -6.62 -3.22
C MET A 53 -11.57 -7.09 -2.82
N CYS A 54 -12.47 -6.14 -2.59
CA CYS A 54 -13.78 -6.42 -2.02
C CYS A 54 -14.91 -6.03 -2.96
N ASP A 55 -16.08 -6.63 -2.76
CA ASP A 55 -17.31 -6.14 -3.38
C ASP A 55 -17.82 -4.86 -2.68
N ALA A 56 -18.94 -4.32 -3.15
CA ALA A 56 -19.54 -3.13 -2.58
C ALA A 56 -20.07 -3.32 -1.14
N GLN A 57 -20.12 -4.55 -0.64
CA GLN A 57 -20.54 -4.91 0.72
C GLN A 57 -19.33 -5.33 1.58
N TRP A 58 -18.10 -5.04 1.14
CA TRP A 58 -16.86 -5.32 1.86
C TRP A 58 -16.51 -6.81 1.98
N ASN A 59 -17.12 -7.68 1.15
CA ASN A 59 -16.74 -9.09 1.12
C ASN A 59 -15.57 -9.30 0.15
N LEU A 60 -14.58 -10.09 0.58
CA LEU A 60 -13.43 -10.42 -0.26
C LEU A 60 -13.87 -11.13 -1.55
N LEU A 61 -13.36 -10.66 -2.68
CA LEU A 61 -13.58 -11.28 -3.99
C LEU A 61 -12.49 -12.31 -4.29
N ASN A 62 -12.90 -13.49 -4.73
CA ASN A 62 -12.00 -14.59 -5.12
C ASN A 62 -11.57 -14.55 -6.60
N ASN A 63 -12.07 -13.59 -7.39
CA ASN A 63 -11.75 -13.46 -8.81
C ASN A 63 -10.85 -12.24 -9.05
N PRO A 64 -9.51 -12.38 -9.09
CA PRO A 64 -8.60 -11.25 -9.30
C PRO A 64 -8.75 -10.56 -10.66
N GLU A 65 -9.47 -11.16 -11.62
CA GLU A 65 -9.79 -10.56 -12.92
C GLU A 65 -11.05 -9.68 -12.89
N ALA A 66 -11.75 -9.55 -11.74
CA ALA A 66 -12.93 -8.72 -11.64
C ALA A 66 -12.61 -7.24 -11.97
N THR A 67 -13.44 -6.63 -12.80
CA THR A 67 -13.30 -5.23 -13.23
C THR A 67 -13.44 -4.28 -12.05
N SER A 68 -12.62 -3.22 -12.03
CA SER A 68 -12.68 -2.16 -11.02
C SER A 68 -14.06 -1.49 -11.00
N GLY A 69 -14.58 -1.15 -9.83
CA GLY A 69 -15.76 -0.31 -9.70
C GLY A 69 -15.59 1.07 -10.34
N CYS A 70 -14.35 1.57 -10.42
CA CYS A 70 -14.01 2.80 -11.15
C CYS A 70 -14.08 2.66 -12.67
N ASP A 71 -14.16 1.43 -13.17
CA ASP A 71 -14.34 1.09 -14.60
C ASP A 71 -15.70 0.40 -14.85
N GLY A 72 -16.68 0.59 -13.94
CA GLY A 72 -18.03 0.03 -14.06
C GLY A 72 -18.16 -1.44 -13.64
N GLY A 73 -17.15 -2.01 -13.01
CA GLY A 73 -17.17 -3.34 -12.42
C GLY A 73 -17.67 -3.37 -10.98
N ASN A 74 -17.30 -4.43 -10.25
CA ASN A 74 -17.76 -4.68 -8.87
C ASN A 74 -16.61 -4.88 -7.87
N ALA A 75 -15.35 -4.64 -8.27
CA ALA A 75 -14.20 -4.76 -7.40
C ALA A 75 -13.74 -3.40 -6.87
N PHE A 76 -13.62 -3.28 -5.55
CA PHE A 76 -13.27 -2.07 -4.82
C PHE A 76 -12.12 -2.32 -3.85
N THR A 77 -11.52 -1.26 -3.33
CA THR A 77 -10.61 -1.35 -2.18
C THR A 77 -11.36 -1.90 -0.97
N CYS A 78 -10.75 -2.85 -0.24
CA CYS A 78 -11.31 -3.36 1.01
C CYS A 78 -11.19 -2.31 2.13
N ASP A 79 -12.19 -2.25 3.00
CA ASP A 79 -12.22 -1.40 4.20
C ASP A 79 -11.04 -1.69 5.15
N THR A 80 -10.63 -2.96 5.22
CA THR A 80 -9.48 -3.42 6.01
C THR A 80 -8.15 -2.81 5.58
N TYR A 81 -8.08 -2.13 4.43
CA TYR A 81 -6.89 -1.38 4.01
C TYR A 81 -6.80 0.02 4.66
N SER A 82 -7.68 0.31 5.62
CA SER A 82 -7.56 1.50 6.47
C SER A 82 -6.29 1.46 7.34
N PRO A 83 -5.65 2.61 7.60
CA PRO A 83 -4.48 2.69 8.47
C PRO A 83 -4.87 2.60 9.95
N TRP A 84 -3.93 2.16 10.80
CA TRP A 84 -4.14 2.06 12.24
C TRP A 84 -2.84 2.33 13.03
N ALA A 85 -2.99 2.76 14.28
CA ALA A 85 -1.88 2.95 15.20
C ALA A 85 -1.50 1.63 15.88
N ILE A 86 -0.21 1.34 15.96
CA ILE A 86 0.35 0.28 16.81
C ILE A 86 0.61 0.84 18.22
N ASP A 87 1.20 2.03 18.26
CA ASP A 87 1.40 2.84 19.46
C ASP A 87 1.46 4.33 19.07
N ASP A 88 1.82 5.20 20.00
CA ASP A 88 1.89 6.65 19.76
C ASP A 88 2.94 7.04 18.70
N ASN A 89 3.93 6.22 18.40
CA ASN A 89 5.03 6.52 17.47
C ASN A 89 5.04 5.64 16.23
N LEU A 90 4.30 4.54 16.20
CA LEU A 90 4.22 3.61 15.07
C LEU A 90 2.78 3.41 14.59
N ALA A 91 2.58 3.51 13.28
CA ALA A 91 1.35 3.12 12.60
C ALA A 91 1.64 2.15 11.45
N TYR A 92 0.65 1.34 11.08
CA TYR A 92 0.66 0.52 9.87
C TYR A 92 -0.45 0.96 8.91
N GLY A 93 -0.27 0.67 7.63
CA GLY A 93 -1.29 0.92 6.62
C GLY A 93 -0.84 0.59 5.21
N PHE A 94 -1.46 1.26 4.24
CA PHE A 94 -1.28 0.97 2.82
C PHE A 94 -1.09 2.27 2.05
N ALA A 95 -0.48 2.19 0.87
CA ALA A 95 -0.26 3.35 0.03
C ALA A 95 -0.27 3.00 -1.46
N ALA A 96 -0.57 4.00 -2.29
CA ALA A 96 -0.14 4.00 -3.67
C ALA A 96 1.29 4.55 -3.75
N THR A 97 2.17 3.93 -4.54
CA THR A 97 3.58 4.32 -4.59
C THR A 97 4.08 4.59 -6.00
N ALA A 98 4.98 5.57 -6.13
CA ALA A 98 5.79 5.80 -7.31
C ALA A 98 7.26 5.96 -6.87
N ILE A 99 8.05 4.88 -6.98
CA ILE A 99 9.43 4.84 -6.48
C ILE A 99 10.41 5.02 -7.63
N SER A 100 11.36 5.96 -7.47
CA SER A 100 12.35 6.26 -8.50
C SER A 100 13.20 5.04 -8.86
N GLY A 101 13.36 4.79 -10.16
CA GLY A 101 14.09 3.63 -10.68
C GLY A 101 13.35 2.30 -10.57
N GLY A 102 12.12 2.30 -10.05
CA GLY A 102 11.26 1.12 -9.95
C GLY A 102 10.16 1.06 -11.00
N SER A 103 9.34 0.03 -10.89
CA SER A 103 8.06 -0.15 -11.58
C SER A 103 7.09 -0.91 -10.68
N GLU A 104 5.85 -1.14 -11.11
CA GLU A 104 4.90 -1.99 -10.37
C GLU A 104 5.50 -3.36 -10.01
N SER A 105 6.34 -3.92 -10.89
CA SER A 105 7.02 -5.19 -10.62
C SER A 105 7.96 -5.16 -9.42
N SER A 106 8.53 -4.00 -9.09
CA SER A 106 9.44 -3.83 -7.96
C SER A 106 8.75 -3.37 -6.68
N TRP A 107 7.68 -2.57 -6.75
CA TRP A 107 7.03 -2.03 -5.55
C TRP A 107 5.72 -2.73 -5.17
N CYS A 108 5.00 -3.37 -6.10
CA CYS A 108 3.74 -4.02 -5.72
C CYS A 108 3.97 -5.03 -4.61
N CYS A 109 3.19 -4.84 -3.54
CA CYS A 109 3.21 -5.59 -2.29
C CYS A 109 4.51 -5.49 -1.47
N ALA A 110 5.45 -4.61 -1.84
CA ALA A 110 6.60 -4.27 -1.01
C ALA A 110 6.15 -3.43 0.18
N CYS A 111 6.87 -3.58 1.30
CA CYS A 111 6.66 -2.73 2.46
C CYS A 111 7.78 -1.71 2.61
N TYR A 112 7.42 -0.54 3.12
CA TYR A 112 8.32 0.58 3.34
C TYR A 112 8.09 1.14 4.73
N ARG A 113 9.16 1.33 5.50
CA ARG A 113 9.12 2.14 6.71
C ARG A 113 9.31 3.59 6.30
N LEU A 114 8.31 4.40 6.59
CA LEU A 114 8.31 5.85 6.41
C LEU A 114 8.61 6.48 7.77
N THR A 115 9.59 7.35 7.83
CA THR A 115 9.87 8.20 8.99
C THR A 115 9.54 9.63 8.59
N PHE A 116 8.52 10.21 9.22
CA PHE A 116 8.07 11.56 8.88
C PHE A 116 9.12 12.60 9.32
N THR A 117 9.42 13.54 8.44
CA THR A 117 10.43 14.59 8.65
C THR A 117 9.84 16.00 8.73
N SER A 118 8.54 16.16 8.52
CA SER A 118 7.85 17.44 8.66
C SER A 118 6.41 17.28 9.17
N GLY A 119 5.75 18.40 9.46
CA GLY A 119 4.39 18.42 9.99
C GLY A 119 4.29 17.98 11.46
N PRO A 120 3.06 17.86 12.00
CA PRO A 120 2.82 17.53 13.41
C PRO A 120 3.21 16.08 13.77
N VAL A 121 3.45 15.23 12.76
CA VAL A 121 3.86 13.83 12.92
C VAL A 121 5.38 13.62 12.76
N ALA A 122 6.16 14.69 12.61
CA ALA A 122 7.61 14.58 12.45
C ALA A 122 8.25 13.74 13.60
N GLY A 123 9.07 12.76 13.22
CA GLY A 123 9.69 11.80 14.13
C GLY A 123 8.89 10.51 14.36
N LYS A 124 7.60 10.46 14.01
CA LYS A 124 6.83 9.20 14.00
C LYS A 124 7.21 8.35 12.79
N SER A 125 6.91 7.05 12.88
CA SER A 125 7.09 6.10 11.80
C SER A 125 5.79 5.45 11.37
N MET A 126 5.66 5.16 10.09
CA MET A 126 4.57 4.38 9.52
C MET A 126 5.13 3.29 8.62
N VAL A 127 4.73 2.04 8.78
CA VAL A 127 5.07 0.98 7.81
C VAL A 127 3.88 0.80 6.87
N VAL A 128 4.12 0.98 5.58
CA VAL A 128 3.07 0.84 4.56
C VAL A 128 3.38 -0.30 3.62
N GLN A 129 2.35 -1.03 3.20
CA GLN A 129 2.43 -1.90 2.03
C GLN A 129 1.94 -1.16 0.78
N SER A 130 2.71 -1.24 -0.31
CA SER A 130 2.29 -0.71 -1.61
C SER A 130 1.24 -1.63 -2.25
N THR A 131 0.03 -1.12 -2.43
CA THR A 131 -1.10 -1.86 -3.03
C THR A 131 -1.55 -1.27 -4.36
N ASN A 132 -1.07 -0.07 -4.68
CA ASN A 132 -1.46 0.68 -5.87
C ASN A 132 -0.28 1.49 -6.42
N THR A 133 -0.45 2.04 -7.62
CA THR A 133 0.47 3.01 -8.22
C THR A 133 -0.26 4.32 -8.46
N GLY A 134 0.31 5.44 -8.00
CA GLY A 134 -0.17 6.76 -8.39
C GLY A 134 0.54 7.23 -9.65
N GLY A 135 -0.18 7.26 -10.78
CA GLY A 135 0.38 7.56 -12.11
C GLY A 135 0.72 9.05 -12.34
N ASP A 136 0.23 9.94 -11.49
CA ASP A 136 0.45 11.40 -11.48
C ASP A 136 1.49 11.84 -10.46
N LEU A 137 2.04 10.89 -9.71
CA LEU A 137 2.91 11.18 -8.59
C LEU A 137 4.36 11.41 -9.04
N GLY A 138 5.03 12.33 -8.34
CA GLY A 138 6.44 12.61 -8.57
C GLY A 138 7.35 11.45 -8.17
N SER A 139 8.66 11.66 -8.29
CA SER A 139 9.66 10.71 -7.80
C SER A 139 9.55 10.48 -6.29
N ASN A 140 9.59 9.21 -5.85
CA ASN A 140 9.51 8.77 -4.45
C ASN A 140 8.28 9.31 -3.72
N HIS A 141 7.10 9.03 -4.26
CA HIS A 141 5.85 9.49 -3.69
C HIS A 141 5.05 8.34 -3.08
N PHE A 142 4.48 8.59 -1.92
CA PHE A 142 3.57 7.70 -1.20
C PHE A 142 2.22 8.38 -0.97
N ASP A 143 1.21 7.99 -1.73
CA ASP A 143 -0.16 8.44 -1.50
C ASP A 143 -0.79 7.53 -0.45
N ILE A 144 -0.85 8.00 0.80
CA ILE A 144 -1.23 7.17 1.94
C ILE A 144 -2.74 6.95 1.88
N LEU A 145 -3.14 5.68 1.88
CA LEU A 145 -4.53 5.29 1.82
C LEU A 145 -5.19 5.56 3.18
N MET A 146 -6.10 6.52 3.23
CA MET A 146 -6.85 6.87 4.44
C MET A 146 -8.26 7.33 4.09
N PRO A 147 -9.32 6.71 4.64
CA PRO A 147 -10.69 7.11 4.36
C PRO A 147 -10.90 8.61 4.58
N GLY A 148 -11.47 9.27 3.58
CA GLY A 148 -11.69 10.72 3.63
C GLY A 148 -10.45 11.55 3.31
N GLY A 149 -9.38 10.95 2.79
CA GLY A 149 -8.22 11.67 2.22
C GLY A 149 -8.51 12.36 0.88
N GLY A 150 -9.64 12.03 0.25
CA GLY A 150 -10.06 12.56 -1.05
C GLY A 150 -10.03 11.48 -2.13
N ILE A 151 -11.00 11.52 -3.03
CA ILE A 151 -11.15 10.55 -4.13
C ILE A 151 -10.18 10.81 -5.29
N GLY A 152 -9.62 12.01 -5.39
CA GLY A 152 -8.69 12.36 -6.46
C GLY A 152 -9.34 12.29 -7.84
N LEU A 153 -8.66 11.65 -8.79
CA LEU A 153 -9.11 11.59 -10.19
C LEU A 153 -10.34 10.70 -10.40
N PHE A 154 -10.44 9.59 -9.69
CA PHE A 154 -11.48 8.58 -9.89
C PHE A 154 -12.45 8.56 -8.72
N ASP A 155 -13.73 8.38 -8.99
CA ASP A 155 -14.75 8.26 -7.94
C ASP A 155 -15.36 6.85 -7.97
N GLY A 156 -14.68 5.92 -7.30
CA GLY A 156 -15.23 4.58 -7.05
C GLY A 156 -16.17 4.55 -5.86
N CYS A 157 -16.11 5.54 -4.97
CA CYS A 157 -16.91 5.54 -3.75
C CYS A 157 -18.39 5.83 -4.03
N THR A 158 -18.68 6.70 -5.00
CA THR A 158 -20.04 6.94 -5.50
C THR A 158 -20.72 5.65 -5.97
N PRO A 159 -20.16 4.87 -6.91
CA PRO A 159 -20.76 3.61 -7.32
C PRO A 159 -20.69 2.50 -6.26
N GLN A 160 -19.77 2.56 -5.29
CA GLN A 160 -19.70 1.55 -4.22
C GLN A 160 -20.85 1.70 -3.20
N PHE A 161 -21.03 2.89 -2.65
CA PHE A 161 -21.96 3.12 -1.53
C PHE A 161 -22.60 4.52 -1.50
N GLY A 162 -22.51 5.29 -2.59
CA GLY A 162 -23.12 6.62 -2.70
C GLY A 162 -22.18 7.80 -2.41
N GLY A 163 -20.89 7.54 -2.23
CA GLY A 163 -19.85 8.57 -2.14
C GLY A 163 -19.39 8.87 -0.70
N LEU A 164 -18.28 9.58 -0.60
CA LEU A 164 -17.75 10.12 0.65
C LEU A 164 -17.85 11.66 0.62
N PRO A 165 -18.05 12.32 1.77
CA PRO A 165 -17.99 13.77 1.85
C PRO A 165 -16.54 14.28 1.70
N GLY A 166 -16.41 15.59 1.55
CA GLY A 166 -15.12 16.29 1.49
C GLY A 166 -14.73 16.78 0.11
N ALA A 167 -13.61 17.49 0.04
CA ALA A 167 -13.06 17.99 -1.20
C ALA A 167 -12.52 16.82 -2.06
N ARG A 168 -12.58 16.99 -3.39
CA ARG A 168 -12.06 16.00 -4.35
C ARG A 168 -10.61 15.62 -4.04
N TYR A 169 -9.77 16.60 -3.73
CA TYR A 169 -8.39 16.42 -3.30
C TYR A 169 -8.26 16.92 -1.85
N GLY A 170 -7.68 16.10 -0.97
CA GLY A 170 -7.52 16.40 0.46
C GLY A 170 -8.72 16.01 1.32
N GLY A 171 -9.88 15.72 0.72
CA GLY A 171 -11.04 15.12 1.36
C GLY A 171 -11.67 15.99 2.44
N ILE A 172 -12.08 15.37 3.55
CA ILE A 172 -12.75 16.06 4.65
C ILE A 172 -11.79 17.00 5.40
N SER A 173 -12.36 17.96 6.14
CA SER A 173 -11.59 19.01 6.82
C SER A 173 -11.61 18.90 8.35
N SER A 174 -12.51 18.09 8.90
CA SER A 174 -12.70 17.93 10.33
C SER A 174 -13.04 16.47 10.71
N ARG A 175 -12.59 16.05 11.89
CA ARG A 175 -12.83 14.71 12.44
C ARG A 175 -14.31 14.34 12.51
N ASN A 176 -15.18 15.31 12.79
CA ASN A 176 -16.63 15.08 12.91
C ASN A 176 -17.30 14.69 11.57
N GLU A 177 -16.69 14.98 10.43
CA GLU A 177 -17.22 14.54 9.13
C GLU A 177 -17.15 13.02 8.98
N CYS A 178 -16.25 12.34 9.71
CA CYS A 178 -16.18 10.88 9.77
C CYS A 178 -17.48 10.23 10.28
N GLU A 179 -18.31 10.94 11.05
CA GLU A 179 -19.59 10.40 11.57
C GLU A 179 -20.57 10.00 10.46
N SER A 180 -20.43 10.60 9.27
CA SER A 180 -21.25 10.30 8.09
C SER A 180 -20.71 9.18 7.20
N PHE A 181 -19.56 8.59 7.54
CA PHE A 181 -18.95 7.52 6.75
C PHE A 181 -19.65 6.19 6.99
N PRO A 182 -19.54 5.24 6.04
CA PRO A 182 -19.81 3.83 6.33
C PRO A 182 -19.05 3.39 7.59
N GLU A 183 -19.69 2.60 8.44
CA GLU A 183 -19.14 2.20 9.75
C GLU A 183 -17.74 1.59 9.63
N GLN A 184 -17.52 0.79 8.58
CA GLN A 184 -16.26 0.13 8.26
C GLN A 184 -15.08 1.10 8.02
N LEU A 185 -15.36 2.34 7.61
CA LEU A 185 -14.34 3.33 7.25
C LEU A 185 -14.08 4.37 8.34
N LYS A 186 -14.89 4.38 9.40
CA LYS A 186 -14.81 5.42 10.44
C LYS A 186 -13.48 5.40 11.19
N GLU A 187 -13.00 4.23 11.59
CA GLU A 187 -11.73 4.13 12.33
C GLU A 187 -10.53 4.60 11.52
N GLY A 188 -10.45 4.24 10.23
CA GLY A 188 -9.43 4.78 9.32
C GLY A 188 -9.56 6.29 9.10
N CYS A 189 -10.80 6.80 9.09
CA CYS A 189 -11.08 8.23 9.00
C CYS A 189 -10.63 8.97 10.27
N TYR A 190 -10.91 8.44 11.46
CA TYR A 190 -10.47 9.01 12.74
C TYR A 190 -8.95 8.97 12.88
N TRP A 191 -8.29 7.88 12.45
CA TRP A 191 -6.83 7.76 12.47
C TRP A 191 -6.13 8.96 11.83
N ARG A 192 -6.70 9.52 10.74
CA ARG A 192 -6.17 10.71 10.07
C ARG A 192 -6.07 11.91 11.02
N PHE A 193 -7.07 12.11 11.88
CA PHE A 193 -7.11 13.24 12.80
C PHE A 193 -6.44 12.94 14.14
N ASP A 194 -6.43 11.68 14.56
CA ASP A 194 -5.97 11.26 15.88
C ASP A 194 -4.46 10.98 15.87
N TRP A 195 -4.05 9.86 15.27
CA TRP A 195 -2.63 9.47 15.25
C TRP A 195 -1.82 10.32 14.28
N PHE A 196 -2.38 10.55 13.09
CA PHE A 196 -1.74 11.31 12.01
C PHE A 196 -1.88 12.82 12.18
N GLN A 197 -2.60 13.28 13.22
CA GLN A 197 -2.73 14.68 13.63
C GLN A 197 -3.13 15.63 12.49
N ASN A 198 -3.91 15.11 11.52
CA ASN A 198 -4.31 15.78 10.30
C ASN A 198 -3.14 16.45 9.57
N ALA A 199 -1.96 15.80 9.56
CA ALA A 199 -0.79 16.29 8.86
C ALA A 199 -1.08 16.48 7.37
N ASP A 200 -0.73 17.65 6.84
CA ASP A 200 -0.93 17.97 5.42
C ASP A 200 0.34 17.65 4.63
N ASN A 201 0.33 16.48 3.97
CA ASN A 201 1.39 16.03 3.07
C ASN A 201 2.80 16.08 3.68
N PRO A 202 3.03 15.46 4.87
CA PRO A 202 4.34 15.49 5.51
C PRO A 202 5.42 14.84 4.63
N ASP A 203 6.61 15.41 4.68
CA ASP A 203 7.81 14.83 4.05
C ASP A 203 8.27 13.60 4.82
N ILE A 204 8.96 12.69 4.15
CA ILE A 204 9.45 11.45 4.74
C ILE A 204 10.89 11.14 4.33
N GLN A 205 11.56 10.35 5.16
CA GLN A 205 12.57 9.39 4.72
C GLN A 205 11.93 8.01 4.67
N PHE A 206 12.24 7.21 3.66
CA PHE A 206 11.75 5.84 3.57
C PHE A 206 12.88 4.84 3.34
N GLU A 207 12.61 3.61 3.74
CA GLU A 207 13.41 2.44 3.39
C GLU A 207 12.50 1.22 3.18
N GLN A 208 12.85 0.39 2.21
CA GLN A 208 12.17 -0.87 1.96
C GLN A 208 12.51 -1.88 3.05
N VAL A 209 11.49 -2.51 3.60
CA VAL A 209 11.56 -3.46 4.72
C VAL A 209 10.78 -4.72 4.40
N GLN A 210 11.06 -5.78 5.14
CA GLN A 210 10.23 -6.97 5.17
C GLN A 210 8.83 -6.62 5.69
N CYS A 211 7.79 -7.10 5.01
CA CYS A 211 6.42 -6.82 5.42
C CYS A 211 6.06 -7.47 6.77
N PRO A 212 5.52 -6.69 7.73
CA PRO A 212 4.86 -7.22 8.93
C PRO A 212 3.74 -8.21 8.57
N ALA A 213 3.55 -9.23 9.41
CA ALA A 213 2.54 -10.25 9.18
C ALA A 213 1.12 -9.66 9.18
N GLU A 214 0.89 -8.59 9.93
CA GLU A 214 -0.37 -7.86 10.02
C GLU A 214 -0.80 -7.31 8.66
N LEU A 215 0.12 -6.67 7.92
CA LEU A 215 -0.16 -6.15 6.58
C LEU A 215 -0.37 -7.29 5.56
N LEU A 216 0.45 -8.34 5.65
CA LEU A 216 0.33 -9.51 4.77
C LEU A 216 -0.98 -10.28 4.98
N ASN A 217 -1.44 -10.41 6.22
CA ASN A 217 -2.69 -11.09 6.55
C ASN A 217 -3.92 -10.33 6.04
N ILE A 218 -3.83 -8.99 5.99
CA ILE A 218 -4.89 -8.14 5.46
C ILE A 218 -4.90 -8.20 3.93
N SER A 219 -3.75 -7.99 3.27
CA SER A 219 -3.72 -7.90 1.80
C SER A 219 -3.69 -9.24 1.09
N GLY A 220 -3.25 -10.30 1.76
CA GLY A 220 -2.97 -11.59 1.14
C GLY A 220 -1.82 -11.55 0.12
N CYS A 221 -1.07 -10.46 0.01
CA CYS A 221 -0.01 -10.33 -0.99
C CYS A 221 1.37 -10.27 -0.34
N LYS A 222 2.20 -11.29 -0.57
CA LYS A 222 3.60 -11.31 -0.14
C LYS A 222 4.51 -11.41 -1.35
N ARG A 223 5.53 -10.54 -1.44
CA ARG A 223 6.55 -10.65 -2.49
C ARG A 223 7.46 -11.85 -2.28
N ASN A 224 7.92 -12.44 -3.39
CA ASN A 224 8.89 -13.54 -3.36
C ASN A 224 10.25 -13.11 -2.80
N ASP A 225 10.61 -11.83 -2.96
CA ASP A 225 11.87 -11.25 -2.49
C ASP A 225 11.77 -10.60 -1.10
N ASP A 226 10.62 -10.66 -0.42
CA ASP A 226 10.34 -9.99 0.86
C ASP A 226 11.42 -10.27 1.94
N CYS A 227 11.90 -11.52 2.02
CA CYS A 227 12.94 -11.92 2.97
C CYS A 227 14.36 -11.42 2.62
N SER A 228 14.52 -10.66 1.53
CA SER A 228 15.78 -10.04 1.13
C SER A 228 16.00 -8.67 1.77
N PHE A 229 14.98 -8.14 2.46
CA PHE A 229 14.98 -6.81 3.08
C PHE A 229 15.05 -6.90 4.61
N PRO A 230 15.55 -5.86 5.30
CA PRO A 230 15.60 -5.85 6.77
C PRO A 230 14.19 -5.90 7.38
N PRO A 231 14.03 -6.46 8.60
CA PRO A 231 12.75 -6.40 9.31
C PRO A 231 12.26 -4.96 9.53
N ALA A 232 10.93 -4.78 9.51
CA ALA A 232 10.25 -3.49 9.71
C ALA A 232 10.46 -2.91 11.11
#